data_AF-A0AAW0CVJ4-F1
#
_entry.id   AF-A0AAW0CVJ4-F1
#
_cell.length_a   1.000
_cell.length_b   1.000
_cell.length_c   1.000
_cell.angle_alpha   90.00
_cell.angle_beta   90.00
_cell.angle_gamma   90.00
#
_symmetry.space_group_name_H-M   'P 1'
#
loop_
_entity.id
_entity.type
_entity.pdbx_description
1 polymer ?
#
loop_
_entity_poly.entity_id
_entity_poly.type
_entity_poly.pdbx_seq_one_letter_code
_entity_poly.pdbx_strand_id
1 'polypeptide(L)'
;MQYRGKLQSSRAPSDSNEDELIQSCQKALCIDPCRPFSFGVTLDGDELRIWFFSRSHELASSSFNGISEASKLIRVVLSLVFATAEQLGYDTTMSHIGDAGSAQVKLTAGHNVYTTTQLLFERDQDGSCGKSTRVWEAYREDDPGRTPVAIKDVWVFADAVQEGISLLELHEKLRTLSHPSLPRPPEQYFLTVVEHGFVPTSDGVDDDTLIMTT
;
A
#
# COMPACT_ATOMS: atom_id res chain seq x y z
N MET A 1 -31.92 23.19 -19.55
CA MET A 1 -30.73 22.31 -19.58
C MET A 1 -31.11 21.06 -18.77
N GLN A 2 -31.55 19.99 -19.43
CA GLN A 2 -32.05 18.78 -18.76
C GLN A 2 -30.88 17.80 -18.59
N TYR A 3 -30.44 17.60 -17.35
CA TYR A 3 -29.48 16.57 -16.99
C TYR A 3 -30.22 15.22 -16.96
N ARG A 4 -29.87 14.31 -17.87
CA ARG A 4 -30.46 12.97 -17.98
C ARG A 4 -29.47 11.98 -17.38
N GLY A 5 -29.55 11.76 -16.08
CA GLY A 5 -28.81 10.69 -15.40
C GLY A 5 -29.23 9.33 -15.95
N LYS A 6 -28.25 8.43 -16.10
CA LYS A 6 -28.50 7.03 -16.48
C LYS A 6 -29.33 6.36 -15.39
N LEU A 7 -30.65 6.31 -15.54
CA LEU A 7 -31.47 5.32 -14.84
C LEU A 7 -31.23 3.97 -15.53
N GLN A 8 -30.41 3.11 -14.92
CA GLN A 8 -30.24 1.73 -15.38
C GLN A 8 -31.39 0.86 -14.90
N SER A 9 -32.04 0.24 -15.90
CA SER A 9 -32.68 -1.07 -15.91
C SER A 9 -32.48 -1.95 -14.66
N SER A 10 -33.58 -2.20 -13.93
CA SER A 10 -33.97 -3.48 -13.32
C SER A 10 -32.83 -4.45 -12.95
N ARG A 11 -32.02 -4.08 -11.97
CA ARG A 11 -31.22 -5.00 -11.15
C ARG A 11 -31.33 -4.52 -9.70
N ALA A 12 -31.29 -5.43 -8.72
CA ALA A 12 -31.37 -5.05 -7.31
C ALA A 12 -30.34 -3.93 -7.01
N PRO A 13 -30.77 -2.74 -6.56
CA PRO A 13 -29.99 -1.51 -6.76
C PRO A 13 -28.90 -1.23 -5.71
N SER A 14 -28.83 -1.94 -4.59
CA SER A 14 -27.84 -1.66 -3.53
C SER A 14 -26.47 -2.27 -3.79
N ASP A 15 -26.43 -3.54 -4.19
CA ASP A 15 -25.18 -4.33 -4.16
C ASP A 15 -24.23 -3.95 -5.30
N SER A 16 -24.77 -3.50 -6.44
CA SER A 16 -23.95 -3.15 -7.61
C SER A 16 -23.04 -1.95 -7.40
N ASN A 17 -23.48 -0.94 -6.64
CA ASN A 17 -22.68 0.27 -6.40
C ASN A 17 -21.57 0.03 -5.38
N GLU A 18 -21.85 -0.80 -4.37
CA GLU A 18 -20.87 -1.21 -3.37
C GLU A 18 -19.78 -2.08 -4.02
N ASP A 19 -20.16 -3.09 -4.81
CA ASP A 19 -19.23 -3.95 -5.55
C ASP A 19 -18.34 -3.16 -6.51
N GLU A 20 -18.90 -2.17 -7.23
CA GLU A 20 -18.13 -1.31 -8.13
C GLU A 20 -17.13 -0.43 -7.36
N LEU A 21 -17.52 0.12 -6.22
CA LEU A 21 -16.64 0.90 -5.36
C LEU A 21 -15.50 0.02 -4.82
N ILE A 22 -15.84 -1.13 -4.25
CA ILE A 22 -14.89 -2.10 -3.70
C ILE A 22 -13.83 -2.45 -4.74
N GLN A 23 -14.25 -2.89 -5.93
CA GLN A 23 -13.33 -3.24 -7.01
C GLN A 23 -12.47 -2.05 -7.46
N SER A 24 -13.02 -0.83 -7.48
CA SER A 24 -12.29 0.36 -7.89
C SER A 24 -11.22 0.76 -6.86
N CYS A 25 -11.56 0.73 -5.58
CA CYS A 25 -10.64 1.03 -4.48
C CYS A 25 -9.54 -0.03 -4.36
N GLN A 26 -9.88 -1.33 -4.43
CA GLN A 26 -8.89 -2.41 -4.47
C GLN A 26 -7.90 -2.22 -5.63
N LYS A 27 -8.41 -1.95 -6.84
CA LYS A 27 -7.55 -1.68 -8.00
C LYS A 27 -6.66 -0.46 -7.80
N ALA A 28 -7.17 0.62 -7.20
CA ALA A 28 -6.36 1.80 -6.90
C ALA A 28 -5.21 1.46 -5.95
N LEU A 29 -5.45 0.66 -4.91
CA LEU A 29 -4.42 0.20 -3.96
C LEU A 29 -3.42 -0.77 -4.59
N CYS A 30 -3.84 -1.55 -5.58
CA CYS A 30 -2.97 -2.45 -6.33
C CYS A 30 -2.13 -1.71 -7.38
N ILE A 31 -2.64 -0.64 -7.98
CA ILE A 31 -1.92 0.12 -9.01
C ILE A 31 -0.93 1.09 -8.36
N ASP A 32 -1.38 1.84 -7.36
CA ASP A 32 -0.58 2.87 -6.71
C ASP A 32 0.23 2.29 -5.53
N PRO A 33 1.56 2.14 -5.66
CA PRO A 33 2.38 1.64 -4.56
C PRO A 33 2.43 2.64 -3.40
N CYS A 34 2.25 3.94 -3.66
CA CYS A 34 2.29 5.01 -2.65
C CYS A 34 1.02 5.09 -1.81
N ARG A 35 0.08 4.13 -1.94
CA ARG A 35 -1.15 4.07 -1.16
C ARG A 35 -1.27 2.80 -0.32
N PRO A 36 -1.01 2.88 0.99
CA PRO A 36 -1.30 1.78 1.91
C PRO A 36 -2.81 1.53 2.09
N PHE A 37 -3.61 2.60 2.10
CA PHE A 37 -5.06 2.55 2.26
C PHE A 37 -5.76 3.67 1.48
N SER A 38 -7.08 3.59 1.35
CA SER A 38 -7.91 4.59 0.69
C SER A 38 -9.31 4.66 1.31
N PHE A 39 -10.01 5.77 1.08
CA PHE A 39 -11.41 5.92 1.47
C PHE A 39 -12.31 5.90 0.24
N GLY A 40 -13.50 5.35 0.41
CA GLY A 40 -14.57 5.39 -0.57
C GLY A 40 -15.88 5.88 0.04
N VAL A 41 -16.80 6.33 -0.80
CA VAL A 41 -18.15 6.73 -0.37
C VAL A 41 -19.15 6.16 -1.36
N THR A 42 -20.14 5.43 -0.86
CA THR A 42 -21.32 5.06 -1.66
C THR A 42 -22.47 6.01 -1.33
N LEU A 43 -23.29 6.28 -2.35
CA LEU A 43 -24.50 7.09 -2.27
C LEU A 43 -25.63 6.31 -2.96
N ASP A 44 -26.67 5.98 -2.20
CA ASP A 44 -27.92 5.40 -2.73
C ASP A 44 -29.09 6.29 -2.32
N GLY A 45 -29.58 7.08 -3.28
CA GLY A 45 -30.53 8.16 -3.00
C GLY A 45 -29.92 9.19 -2.04
N ASP A 46 -30.45 9.26 -0.82
CA ASP A 46 -29.98 10.15 0.23
C ASP A 46 -29.12 9.43 1.29
N GLU A 47 -29.00 8.10 1.21
CA GLU A 47 -28.19 7.30 2.13
C GLU A 47 -26.74 7.28 1.67
N LEU A 48 -25.84 7.69 2.57
CA LEU A 48 -24.40 7.66 2.39
C LEU A 48 -23.78 6.61 3.29
N ARG A 49 -22.75 5.94 2.77
CA ARG A 49 -21.88 5.07 3.57
C ARG A 49 -20.43 5.38 3.25
N ILE A 50 -19.60 5.44 4.28
CA ILE A 50 -18.16 5.66 4.16
C ILE A 50 -17.47 4.32 4.26
N TRP A 51 -16.48 4.13 3.41
CA TRP A 51 -15.68 2.93 3.33
C TRP A 51 -14.21 3.26 3.57
N PHE A 52 -13.54 2.39 4.29
CA PHE A 52 -12.09 2.37 4.44
C PHE A 52 -11.58 1.08 3.81
N PHE A 53 -10.60 1.21 2.93
CA PHE A 53 -9.99 0.11 2.21
C PHE A 53 -8.51 0.08 2.54
N SER A 54 -8.03 -1.03 3.06
CA SER A 54 -6.60 -1.37 3.08
C SER A 54 -6.35 -2.53 2.11
N ARG A 55 -5.09 -2.92 1.93
CA ARG A 55 -4.77 -4.13 1.15
C ARG A 55 -5.26 -5.42 1.82
N SER A 56 -5.61 -5.40 3.10
CA SER A 56 -6.04 -6.61 3.83
C SER A 56 -7.52 -6.64 4.18
N HIS A 57 -8.16 -5.48 4.38
CA HIS A 57 -9.52 -5.38 4.89
C HIS A 57 -10.30 -4.22 4.28
N GLU A 58 -11.61 -4.36 4.34
CA GLU A 58 -12.57 -3.34 3.95
C GLU A 58 -13.51 -3.12 5.12
N LEU A 59 -13.62 -1.88 5.57
CA LEU A 59 -14.48 -1.48 6.67
C LEU A 59 -15.51 -0.50 6.15
N ALA A 60 -16.76 -0.70 6.54
CA ALA A 60 -17.85 0.17 6.15
C ALA A 60 -18.50 0.78 7.40
N SER A 61 -18.80 2.07 7.36
CA SER A 61 -19.61 2.72 8.39
C SER A 61 -21.05 2.21 8.35
N SER A 62 -21.82 2.46 9.41
CA SER A 62 -23.27 2.48 9.26
C SER A 62 -23.66 3.53 8.21
N SER A 63 -24.72 3.26 7.43
CA SER A 63 -25.24 4.27 6.52
C SER A 63 -25.95 5.38 7.30
N PHE A 64 -26.00 6.56 6.71
CA PHE A 64 -26.71 7.71 7.27
C PHE A 64 -27.28 8.57 6.16
N ASN A 65 -28.36 9.28 6.45
CA ASN A 65 -29.01 10.14 5.47
C ASN A 65 -28.26 11.49 5.36
N GLY A 66 -27.66 11.77 4.20
CA GLY A 66 -26.86 12.97 3.97
C GLY A 66 -27.62 14.28 4.00
N ILE A 67 -28.93 14.25 3.79
CA ILE A 67 -29.78 15.43 3.77
C ILE A 67 -30.29 15.74 5.18
N SER A 68 -30.93 14.77 5.83
CA SER A 68 -31.48 14.95 7.17
C SER A 68 -30.38 15.05 8.23
N GLU A 69 -29.25 14.38 8.00
CA GLU A 69 -28.08 14.42 8.87
C GLU A 69 -26.90 15.18 8.24
N ALA A 70 -27.18 16.30 7.56
CA ALA A 70 -26.18 17.13 6.88
C ALA A 70 -24.97 17.50 7.75
N SER A 71 -25.15 17.66 9.07
CA SER A 71 -24.06 17.88 10.02
C SER A 71 -23.02 16.76 10.02
N LYS A 72 -23.42 15.49 9.84
CA LYS A 72 -22.50 14.34 9.71
C LYS A 72 -21.74 14.41 8.40
N LEU A 73 -22.45 14.65 7.29
CA LEU A 73 -21.82 14.80 5.97
C LEU A 73 -20.79 15.93 5.95
N ILE A 74 -21.13 17.10 6.50
CA ILE A 74 -20.21 18.24 6.60
C ILE A 74 -18.96 17.85 7.40
N ARG A 75 -19.12 17.16 8.54
CA ARG A 75 -17.96 16.70 9.32
C ARG A 75 -17.06 15.77 8.52
N VAL A 76 -17.62 14.81 7.80
CA VAL A 76 -16.87 13.86 6.97
C VAL A 76 -16.09 14.58 5.88
N VAL A 77 -16.75 15.48 5.14
CA VAL A 77 -16.10 16.26 4.08
C VAL A 77 -14.99 17.15 4.65
N LEU A 78 -15.24 17.83 5.77
CA LEU A 78 -14.21 18.65 6.42
C LEU A 78 -13.04 17.78 6.90
N SER A 79 -13.30 16.62 7.51
CA SER A 79 -12.24 15.69 7.92
C SER A 79 -11.38 15.26 6.73
N LEU A 80 -11.97 14.95 5.57
CA LEU A 80 -11.22 14.56 4.37
C LEU A 80 -10.45 15.74 3.74
N VAL A 81 -11.05 16.94 3.71
CA VAL A 81 -10.41 18.13 3.11
C VAL A 81 -9.23 18.63 3.95
N PHE A 82 -9.32 18.52 5.27
CA PHE A 82 -8.27 18.98 6.20
C PHE A 82 -7.32 17.87 6.65
N ALA A 83 -7.55 16.62 6.23
CA ALA A 83 -6.64 15.51 6.51
C ALA A 83 -5.28 15.73 5.82
N THR A 84 -4.21 15.32 6.49
CA THR A 84 -2.87 15.28 5.89
C THR A 84 -2.82 14.23 4.77
N ALA A 85 -1.78 14.28 3.94
CA ALA A 85 -1.56 13.23 2.92
C ALA A 85 -1.51 11.83 3.57
N GLU A 86 -0.81 11.71 4.70
CA GLU A 86 -0.76 10.46 5.45
C GLU A 86 -2.14 10.00 5.95
N GLN A 87 -2.93 10.90 6.54
CA GLN A 87 -4.29 10.60 7.00
C GLN A 87 -5.24 10.24 5.85
N LEU A 88 -4.95 10.65 4.62
CA LEU A 88 -5.66 10.27 3.40
C LEU A 88 -5.14 8.98 2.76
N GLY A 89 -4.17 8.31 3.40
CA GLY A 89 -3.61 7.05 2.94
C GLY A 89 -2.56 7.19 1.86
N TYR A 90 -1.77 8.27 1.89
CA TYR A 90 -0.55 8.37 1.10
C TYR A 90 0.67 8.04 1.97
N ASP A 91 1.52 7.15 1.46
CA ASP A 91 2.84 6.91 2.02
C ASP A 91 3.72 8.15 1.76
N THR A 92 4.11 8.84 2.82
CA THR A 92 4.91 10.07 2.72
C THR A 92 6.39 9.79 2.44
N THR A 93 6.83 8.54 2.56
CA THR A 93 8.19 8.12 2.20
C THR A 93 8.33 7.85 0.71
N MET A 94 7.22 7.63 0.00
CA MET A 94 7.18 7.34 -1.43
C MET A 94 6.57 8.50 -2.22
N SER A 95 7.08 8.73 -3.43
CA SER A 95 6.51 9.71 -4.36
C SER A 95 6.72 9.28 -5.81
N HIS A 96 5.75 9.55 -6.67
CA HIS A 96 5.92 9.32 -8.11
C HIS A 96 6.96 10.27 -8.70
N ILE A 97 7.78 9.75 -9.60
CA ILE A 97 8.69 10.55 -10.43
C ILE A 97 7.96 10.85 -11.73
N GLY A 98 7.51 12.11 -11.90
CA GLY A 98 6.75 12.55 -13.06
C GLY A 98 5.25 12.68 -12.77
N ASP A 99 4.41 12.39 -13.76
CA ASP A 99 2.95 12.47 -13.62
C ASP A 99 2.41 11.32 -12.76
N ALA A 100 1.23 11.52 -12.16
CA ALA A 100 0.53 10.49 -11.40
C ALA A 100 0.29 9.23 -12.26
N GLY A 101 0.77 8.07 -11.79
CA GLY A 101 0.75 6.81 -12.55
C GLY A 101 2.05 6.48 -13.29
N SER A 102 3.10 7.31 -13.14
CA SER A 102 4.45 6.93 -13.57
C SER A 102 4.92 5.69 -12.81
N ALA A 103 5.44 4.69 -13.55
CA ALA A 103 5.93 3.43 -12.98
C ALA A 103 7.16 3.61 -12.08
N GLN A 104 7.81 4.76 -12.15
CA GLN A 104 8.97 5.09 -11.33
C GLN A 104 8.55 5.87 -10.09
N VAL A 105 9.04 5.40 -8.96
CA VAL A 105 8.86 6.00 -7.65
C VAL A 105 10.21 6.34 -7.04
N LYS A 106 10.22 7.41 -6.26
CA LYS A 106 11.30 7.75 -5.35
C LYS A 106 10.84 7.36 -3.95
N LEU A 107 11.69 6.65 -3.22
CA LEU A 107 11.41 6.27 -1.85
C LEU A 107 12.52 6.67 -0.89
N THR A 108 12.13 6.92 0.34
CA THR A 108 13.06 7.22 1.44
C THR A 108 13.00 6.07 2.42
N ALA A 109 14.11 5.35 2.59
CA ALA A 109 14.27 4.39 3.67
C ALA A 109 15.37 4.90 4.60
N GLY A 110 15.04 5.06 5.88
CA GLY A 110 15.94 5.64 6.88
C GLY A 110 16.50 6.99 6.46
N HIS A 111 17.82 7.05 6.22
CA HIS A 111 18.52 8.26 5.76
C HIS A 111 18.83 8.26 4.26
N ASN A 112 18.44 7.21 3.56
CA ASN A 112 18.78 6.98 2.16
C ASN A 112 17.56 7.25 1.27
N VAL A 113 17.81 7.85 0.11
CA VAL A 113 16.81 8.06 -0.92
C VAL A 113 17.15 7.18 -2.12
N TYR A 114 16.17 6.45 -2.61
CA TYR A 114 16.30 5.55 -3.76
C TYR A 114 15.35 5.96 -4.86
N THR A 115 15.80 5.79 -6.10
CA THR A 115 14.97 5.95 -7.30
C THR A 115 14.86 4.61 -8.01
N THR A 116 13.63 4.15 -8.22
CA THR A 116 13.37 2.90 -8.95
C THR A 116 13.66 3.07 -10.44
N THR A 117 14.24 2.05 -11.06
CA THR A 117 14.51 1.99 -12.50
C THR A 117 13.49 1.13 -13.22
N GLN A 118 13.21 -0.07 -12.70
CA GLN A 118 12.31 -1.05 -13.30
C GLN A 118 11.63 -1.93 -12.25
N LEU A 119 10.44 -2.43 -12.57
CA LEU A 119 9.75 -3.43 -11.77
C LEU A 119 10.33 -4.82 -12.08
N LEU A 120 10.88 -5.49 -11.07
CA LEU A 120 11.46 -6.84 -11.19
C LEU A 120 10.41 -7.93 -10.93
N PHE A 121 9.48 -7.65 -10.01
CA PHE A 121 8.43 -8.59 -9.64
C PHE A 121 7.24 -7.84 -9.05
N GLU A 122 6.04 -8.23 -9.43
CA GLU A 122 4.80 -7.82 -8.78
C GLU A 122 3.90 -9.04 -8.70
N ARG A 123 3.42 -9.34 -7.50
CA ARG A 123 2.41 -10.39 -7.33
C ARG A 123 1.04 -9.79 -7.61
N ASP A 124 0.51 -10.09 -8.79
CA ASP A 124 -0.88 -9.86 -9.13
C ASP A 124 -1.69 -11.13 -8.80
N GLN A 125 -2.67 -11.05 -7.91
CA GLN A 125 -3.59 -12.16 -7.61
C GLN A 125 -4.98 -11.77 -8.07
N ASP A 126 -5.34 -12.10 -9.32
CA ASP A 126 -6.72 -12.19 -9.83
C ASP A 126 -7.71 -11.14 -9.27
N GLY A 127 -7.30 -9.86 -9.24
CA GLY A 127 -8.16 -8.76 -8.80
C GLY A 127 -8.36 -8.60 -7.29
N SER A 128 -7.70 -9.41 -6.46
CA SER A 128 -7.65 -9.25 -5.00
C SER A 128 -6.24 -8.85 -4.57
N CYS A 129 -6.15 -7.71 -3.86
CA CYS A 129 -4.89 -7.14 -3.40
C CYS A 129 -4.35 -7.93 -2.19
N GLY A 130 -4.00 -9.22 -2.33
CA GLY A 130 -3.51 -10.08 -1.24
C GLY A 130 -2.18 -9.60 -0.62
N LYS A 131 -1.25 -10.52 -0.30
CA LYS A 131 0.15 -10.14 0.04
C LYS A 131 0.80 -9.50 -1.19
N SER A 132 0.51 -8.23 -1.44
CA SER A 132 0.98 -7.43 -2.57
C SER A 132 2.46 -7.17 -2.31
N THR A 133 3.29 -8.07 -2.83
CA THR A 133 4.73 -7.92 -2.83
C THR A 133 5.13 -7.33 -4.15
N ARG A 134 5.85 -6.22 -4.10
CA ARG A 134 6.48 -5.58 -5.24
C ARG A 134 7.98 -5.53 -5.03
N VAL A 135 8.72 -5.83 -6.08
CA VAL A 135 10.17 -5.76 -6.08
C VAL A 135 10.57 -4.88 -7.24
N TRP A 136 11.29 -3.80 -6.93
CA TRP A 136 11.88 -2.92 -7.93
C TRP A 136 13.39 -3.08 -7.93
N GLU A 137 13.98 -2.89 -9.10
CA GLU A 137 15.36 -2.46 -9.20
C GLU A 137 15.39 -0.96 -8.94
N ALA A 138 16.39 -0.52 -8.19
CA ALA A 138 16.60 0.88 -7.86
C ALA A 138 18.08 1.17 -7.71
N TYR A 139 18.41 2.44 -7.53
CA TYR A 139 19.72 2.89 -7.09
C TYR A 139 19.55 3.95 -6.02
N ARG A 140 20.58 4.11 -5.19
CA ARG A 140 20.65 5.16 -4.17
C ARG A 140 21.09 6.47 -4.81
N GLU A 141 20.40 7.57 -4.51
CA GLU A 141 20.63 8.87 -5.16
C GLU A 141 22.01 9.47 -4.88
N ASP A 142 22.60 9.16 -3.71
CA ASP A 142 23.93 9.62 -3.31
C ASP A 142 25.08 8.75 -3.84
N ASP A 143 24.78 7.61 -4.50
CA ASP A 143 25.78 6.74 -5.12
C ASP A 143 26.04 7.20 -6.57
N PRO A 144 27.21 7.81 -6.87
CA PRO A 144 27.53 8.24 -8.24
C PRO A 144 27.62 7.06 -9.21
N GLY A 145 27.93 5.86 -8.72
CA GLY A 145 28.02 4.64 -9.50
C GLY A 145 26.65 4.04 -9.85
N ARG A 146 25.58 4.50 -9.20
CA ARG A 146 24.21 3.98 -9.32
C ARG A 146 24.18 2.44 -9.27
N THR A 147 24.86 1.89 -8.27
CA THR A 147 24.93 0.44 -8.07
C THR A 147 23.51 -0.10 -7.92
N PRO A 148 23.09 -1.08 -8.75
CA PRO A 148 21.73 -1.60 -8.68
C PRO A 148 21.47 -2.28 -7.34
N VAL A 149 20.33 -1.97 -6.74
CA VAL A 149 19.78 -2.62 -5.56
C VAL A 149 18.35 -3.11 -5.86
N ALA A 150 17.92 -4.14 -5.14
CA ALA A 150 16.53 -4.59 -5.19
C ALA A 150 15.79 -4.06 -3.95
N ILE A 151 14.66 -3.39 -4.17
CA ILE A 151 13.78 -2.90 -3.11
C ILE A 151 12.54 -3.75 -3.13
N LYS A 152 12.29 -4.44 -2.01
CA LYS A 152 11.12 -5.27 -1.82
C LYS A 152 10.14 -4.55 -0.90
N ASP A 153 9.06 -4.06 -1.46
CA ASP A 153 7.89 -3.61 -0.72
C ASP A 153 6.96 -4.80 -0.48
N VAL A 154 6.58 -5.00 0.77
CA VAL A 154 5.79 -6.13 1.19
C VAL A 154 4.88 -5.74 2.34
N TRP A 155 3.60 -6.05 2.16
CA TRP A 155 2.66 -6.09 3.28
C TRP A 155 2.86 -7.37 4.10
N VAL A 156 3.28 -7.19 5.34
CA VAL A 156 3.46 -8.24 6.34
C VAL A 156 2.34 -8.20 7.38
N PHE A 157 2.01 -9.35 7.95
CA PHE A 157 1.09 -9.40 9.09
C PHE A 157 1.77 -8.78 10.32
N ALA A 158 0.97 -8.19 11.22
CA ALA A 158 1.46 -7.54 12.42
C ALA A 158 2.29 -8.48 13.33
N ASP A 159 2.05 -9.79 13.28
CA ASP A 159 2.77 -10.81 14.04
C ASP A 159 3.93 -11.47 13.26
N ALA A 160 4.13 -11.09 11.99
CA ALA A 160 5.16 -11.68 11.15
C ALA A 160 6.55 -11.07 11.45
N VAL A 161 7.55 -11.94 11.58
CA VAL A 161 8.95 -11.51 11.66
C VAL A 161 9.34 -10.86 10.33
N GLN A 162 9.92 -9.66 10.40
CA GLN A 162 10.43 -8.97 9.22
C GLN A 162 11.45 -9.83 8.47
N GLU A 163 11.34 -9.87 7.15
CA GLU A 163 12.28 -10.60 6.30
C GLU A 163 13.72 -10.08 6.45
N GLY A 164 13.89 -8.77 6.63
CA GLY A 164 15.19 -8.16 6.90
C GLY A 164 15.87 -8.75 8.15
N ILE A 165 15.13 -8.89 9.26
CA ILE A 165 15.64 -9.53 10.48
C ILE A 165 16.01 -10.99 10.20
N SER A 166 15.14 -11.74 9.51
CA SER A 166 15.40 -13.14 9.18
C SER A 166 16.66 -13.31 8.33
N LEU A 167 16.89 -12.42 7.37
CA LEU A 167 18.09 -12.42 6.53
C LEU A 167 19.34 -12.04 7.32
N LEU A 168 19.27 -11.06 8.22
CA LEU A 168 20.40 -10.70 9.09
C LEU A 168 20.81 -11.86 10.00
N GLU A 169 19.84 -12.50 10.67
CA GLU A 169 20.10 -13.69 11.49
C GLU A 169 20.68 -14.86 10.70
N LEU A 170 20.21 -15.04 9.46
CA LEU A 170 20.73 -16.05 8.55
C LEU A 170 22.19 -15.76 8.21
N HIS A 171 22.53 -14.52 7.87
CA HIS A 171 23.91 -14.11 7.57
C HIS A 171 24.85 -14.32 8.76
N GLU A 172 24.43 -14.03 9.99
CA GLU A 172 25.23 -14.32 11.19
C GLU A 172 25.55 -15.81 11.33
N LYS A 173 24.57 -16.68 11.06
CA LYS A 173 24.76 -18.14 11.10
C LYS A 173 25.68 -18.61 9.97
N LEU A 174 25.52 -18.09 8.76
CA LEU A 174 26.32 -18.47 7.59
C LEU A 174 27.81 -18.20 7.78
N ARG A 175 28.18 -17.11 8.47
CA ARG A 175 29.59 -16.80 8.77
C ARG A 175 30.29 -17.87 9.60
N THR A 176 29.52 -18.62 10.40
CA THR A 176 30.06 -19.71 11.22
C THR A 176 30.05 -21.06 10.50
N LEU A 177 29.38 -21.16 9.35
CA LEU A 177 29.27 -22.38 8.55
C LEU A 177 30.41 -22.43 7.54
N SER A 178 31.39 -23.30 7.79
CA SER A 178 32.37 -23.71 6.79
C SER A 178 32.02 -25.11 6.27
N HIS A 179 31.66 -25.24 5.00
CA HIS A 179 31.35 -26.54 4.39
C HIS A 179 32.28 -26.83 3.19
N PRO A 180 33.02 -27.96 3.19
CA PRO A 180 34.03 -28.27 2.16
C PRO A 180 33.47 -28.42 0.74
N SER A 181 32.17 -28.68 0.59
CA SER A 181 31.54 -28.94 -0.72
C SER A 181 30.98 -27.70 -1.40
N LEU A 182 31.03 -26.52 -0.77
CA LEU A 182 30.49 -25.31 -1.36
C LEU A 182 31.59 -24.64 -2.23
N PRO A 183 31.31 -24.35 -3.51
CA PRO A 183 32.30 -23.76 -4.41
C PRO A 183 32.55 -22.26 -4.13
N ARG A 184 31.73 -21.64 -3.29
CA ARG A 184 31.82 -20.24 -2.86
C ARG A 184 31.38 -20.11 -1.39
N PRO A 185 31.74 -19.01 -0.71
CA PRO A 185 31.24 -18.71 0.63
C PRO A 185 29.70 -18.77 0.67
N PRO A 186 29.09 -19.38 1.70
CA PRO A 186 27.64 -19.56 1.80
C PRO A 186 26.83 -18.25 1.67
N GLU A 187 27.39 -17.13 2.11
CA GLU A 187 26.74 -15.81 2.11
C GLU A 187 26.41 -15.33 0.70
N GLN A 188 27.18 -15.76 -0.31
CA GLN A 188 26.98 -15.35 -1.70
C GLN A 188 25.73 -15.96 -2.37
N TYR A 189 25.09 -16.93 -1.71
CA TYR A 189 23.85 -17.54 -2.20
C TYR A 189 22.59 -16.85 -1.69
N PHE A 190 22.72 -15.87 -0.79
CA PHE A 190 21.59 -15.19 -0.16
C PHE A 190 21.63 -13.69 -0.42
N LEU A 191 20.47 -13.03 -0.32
CA LEU A 191 20.37 -11.58 -0.43
C LEU A 191 21.12 -10.92 0.73
N THR A 192 21.84 -9.84 0.41
CA THR A 192 22.47 -8.98 1.42
C THR A 192 21.52 -7.85 1.75
N VAL A 193 21.18 -7.69 3.02
CA VAL A 193 20.32 -6.60 3.49
C VAL A 193 21.13 -5.32 3.49
N VAL A 194 20.73 -4.36 2.66
CA VAL A 194 21.27 -2.99 2.70
C VAL A 194 20.56 -2.19 3.79
N GLU A 195 19.24 -2.31 3.82
CA GLU A 195 18.35 -1.60 4.74
C GLU A 195 17.02 -2.36 4.85
N HIS A 196 16.35 -2.29 6.00
CA HIS A 196 15.00 -2.81 6.19
C HIS A 196 14.29 -2.04 7.32
N GLY A 197 12.96 -1.99 7.29
CA GLY A 197 12.17 -1.31 8.30
C GLY A 197 10.70 -1.24 7.92
N PHE A 198 9.90 -0.64 8.80
CA PHE A 198 8.51 -0.27 8.50
C PHE A 198 8.45 1.14 7.92
N VAL A 199 7.34 1.43 7.24
CA VAL A 199 7.02 2.80 6.85
C VAL A 199 6.69 3.58 8.12
N PRO A 200 7.40 4.67 8.43
CA PRO A 200 7.13 5.49 9.61
C PRO A 200 5.82 6.24 9.44
N THR A 201 5.01 6.28 10.50
CA THR A 201 3.85 7.19 10.58
C THR A 201 4.25 8.53 11.23
N SER A 202 3.49 9.59 10.98
CA SER A 202 3.70 10.93 11.57
C SER A 202 3.68 10.91 13.10
N ASP A 203 3.03 9.92 13.69
CA ASP A 203 2.90 9.78 15.14
C ASP A 203 4.08 8.99 15.75
N GLY A 204 5.03 8.53 14.93
CA GLY A 204 6.20 7.78 15.36
C GLY A 204 5.88 6.37 15.86
N VAL A 205 4.66 5.89 15.61
CA VAL A 205 4.21 4.52 15.85
C VAL A 205 4.35 3.77 14.53
N ASP A 206 4.87 2.54 14.55
CA ASP A 206 4.87 1.72 13.34
C ASP A 206 3.41 1.52 12.88
N ASP A 207 3.14 1.57 11.57
CA ASP A 207 1.79 1.29 11.05
C ASP A 207 1.42 -0.16 11.43
N ASP A 208 0.63 -0.27 12.49
CA ASP A 208 0.24 -1.53 13.11
C ASP A 208 -1.13 -1.97 12.62
N THR A 209 -1.70 -1.35 11.56
CA THR A 209 -3.05 -1.57 11.04
C THR A 209 -3.43 -3.04 11.19
N LEU A 210 -4.09 -3.32 12.33
CA LEU A 210 -4.18 -4.67 12.85
C LEU A 210 -5.02 -5.46 11.87
N ILE A 211 -4.46 -6.57 11.43
CA ILE A 211 -5.25 -7.57 10.73
C ILE A 211 -6.18 -8.14 11.80
N MET A 212 -7.43 -7.67 11.80
CA MET A 212 -8.47 -8.22 12.66
C MET A 212 -8.74 -9.64 12.19
N THR A 213 -8.00 -10.60 12.75
CA THR A 213 -8.32 -12.00 12.63
C THR A 213 -9.70 -12.23 13.25
N THR A 214 -10.69 -12.52 12.41
CA THR A 214 -12.03 -12.97 12.80
C THR A 214 -11.98 -14.33 13.46
#